data_AF-A0A7J3T0K7-F1
#
_entry.id   AF-A0A7J3T0K7-F1
#
_cell.length_a   1.000
_cell.length_b   1.000
_cell.length_c   1.000
_cell.angle_alpha   90.00
_cell.angle_beta   90.00
_cell.angle_gamma   90.00
#
_symmetry.space_group_name_H-M   'P 1'
#
loop_
_entity.id
_entity.type
_entity.pdbx_description
1 polymer ?
#
loop_
_entity_poly.entity_id
_entity_poly.type
_entity_poly.pdbx_seq_one_letter_code
_entity_poly.pdbx_strand_id
1 'polypeptide(L)'
;MDFELESFMKTVDFYDYARTYANSVNMSGPPNKYHACVYITYVNISDLQMIYVGLNNITYDEESYLTIPMQSLILHYKTENSSRDVLVSSNFLMLLAFNDTANSLYPNSPDMNDNLWSSFSMGADLSSLNETFPALNSQTEIIPLTHSTDKLQWYWGMKYTNLTAVWWETDISPANHTYNNKPRAITTYDELTFTYNLTLSPDMRRATLTENHIIGKMRDLWSFWDWFIIPFYNHYNSTGCYRYGNKVSDETVHDFIQNNQIKMSIVEFQKCVMLNLNTHSEADDGQNVTDTDRSVNKSIATYADDGEKIFETGFSAKETYKLYNPAETGYTVYNTTTRTSRIGGFAQNTNLFVFHMGFMKFLPILVAHASHSMYQKARDSLAEMSQADCLYIVAYPVYNGCRIEHDPIYTAYVSFTEVPEFPASALLPLLMVSVILIILYTKRKTPRPKN
;
A
#
# COMPACT_ATOMS: atom_id res chain seq x y z
N MET A 1 19.22 2.71 14.21
CA MET A 1 17.75 2.59 14.22
C MET A 1 17.38 1.72 15.41
N ASP A 2 16.26 1.98 16.07
CA ASP A 2 15.93 1.43 17.41
C ASP A 2 15.19 0.08 17.35
N PHE A 3 15.73 -0.89 16.62
CA PHE A 3 15.11 -2.20 16.41
C PHE A 3 15.08 -3.11 17.65
N GLU A 4 15.71 -2.67 18.75
CA GLU A 4 15.62 -3.32 20.06
C GLU A 4 14.33 -2.94 20.82
N LEU A 5 13.56 -1.96 20.33
CA LEU A 5 12.29 -1.53 20.95
C LEU A 5 11.14 -2.46 20.55
N GLU A 6 10.17 -2.62 21.46
CA GLU A 6 8.91 -3.34 21.20
C GLU A 6 8.17 -2.75 19.99
N SER A 7 8.12 -1.43 19.88
CA SER A 7 7.61 -0.77 18.69
C SER A 7 8.14 0.65 18.59
N PHE A 8 8.23 1.16 17.36
CA PHE A 8 8.52 2.57 17.10
C PHE A 8 7.85 3.05 15.83
N MET A 9 7.74 4.37 15.71
CA MET A 9 7.42 5.04 14.46
C MET A 9 8.38 6.20 14.24
N LYS A 10 8.78 6.45 12.99
CA LYS A 10 9.67 7.56 12.65
C LYS A 10 9.61 7.91 11.16
N THR A 11 9.98 9.13 10.84
CA THR A 11 10.33 9.52 9.47
C THR A 11 11.85 9.57 9.35
N VAL A 12 12.40 8.94 8.31
CA VAL A 12 13.85 8.96 8.02
C VAL A 12 14.10 9.35 6.58
N ASP A 13 15.22 10.00 6.31
CA ASP A 13 15.71 10.18 4.95
C ASP A 13 16.53 8.96 4.53
N PHE A 14 16.08 8.27 3.48
CA PHE A 14 16.81 7.15 2.91
C PHE A 14 18.18 7.55 2.35
N TYR A 15 18.30 8.75 1.76
CA TYR A 15 19.57 9.19 1.20
C TYR A 15 20.63 9.46 2.27
N ASP A 16 20.26 9.81 3.51
CA ASP A 16 21.21 9.89 4.63
C ASP A 16 21.83 8.53 4.94
N TYR A 17 21.04 7.47 4.89
CA TYR A 17 21.55 6.10 5.03
C TYR A 17 22.48 5.76 3.86
N ALA A 18 22.07 6.04 2.62
CA ALA A 18 22.89 5.78 1.43
C ALA A 18 24.23 6.52 1.47
N ARG A 19 24.24 7.79 1.92
CA ARG A 19 25.46 8.59 2.15
C ARG A 19 26.34 7.96 3.23
N THR A 20 25.76 7.56 4.36
CA THR A 20 26.50 6.91 5.46
C THR A 20 27.15 5.60 5.01
N TYR A 21 26.42 4.77 4.26
CA TYR A 21 26.95 3.53 3.70
C TYR A 21 28.03 3.79 2.65
N ALA A 22 27.82 4.70 1.70
CA ALA A 22 28.83 5.04 0.70
C ALA A 22 30.15 5.48 1.34
N ASN A 23 30.08 6.29 2.41
CA ASN A 23 31.25 6.70 3.18
C ASN A 23 31.97 5.51 3.86
N SER A 24 31.24 4.51 4.36
CA SER A 24 31.87 3.35 5.01
C SER A 24 32.61 2.43 4.04
N VAL A 25 32.29 2.51 2.74
CA VAL A 25 32.94 1.72 1.68
C VAL A 25 33.79 2.57 0.71
N ASN A 26 34.14 3.81 1.08
CA ASN A 26 34.94 4.75 0.27
C ASN A 26 34.38 5.04 -1.15
N MET A 27 33.05 5.12 -1.27
CA MET A 27 32.37 5.51 -2.51
C MET A 27 31.79 6.92 -2.38
N SER A 28 31.61 7.64 -3.51
CA SER A 28 30.89 8.91 -3.47
C SER A 28 29.41 8.67 -3.15
N GLY A 29 28.92 9.28 -2.07
CA GLY A 29 27.50 9.28 -1.74
C GLY A 29 26.67 10.06 -2.77
N PRO A 30 25.34 9.86 -2.76
CA PRO A 30 24.42 10.68 -3.53
C PRO A 30 24.49 12.16 -3.10
N PRO A 31 24.15 13.11 -3.99
CA PRO A 31 24.15 14.54 -3.66
C PRO A 31 23.37 14.85 -2.38
N ASN A 32 23.84 15.82 -1.59
CA ASN A 32 23.20 16.18 -0.32
C ASN A 32 21.76 16.67 -0.49
N LYS A 33 21.50 17.38 -1.59
CA LYS A 33 20.16 17.88 -1.98
C LYS A 33 19.15 16.79 -2.35
N TYR A 34 19.59 15.52 -2.43
CA TYR A 34 18.69 14.40 -2.69
C TYR A 34 18.17 13.88 -1.35
N HIS A 35 16.85 13.89 -1.19
CA HIS A 35 16.16 13.39 -0.01
C HIS A 35 15.00 12.48 -0.44
N ALA A 36 14.79 11.42 0.32
CA ALA A 36 13.70 10.48 0.15
C ALA A 36 13.18 10.13 1.54
N CYS A 37 12.23 10.93 2.01
CA CYS A 37 11.67 10.80 3.34
C CYS A 37 10.68 9.63 3.35
N VAL A 38 10.90 8.67 4.23
CA VAL A 38 10.04 7.50 4.40
C VAL A 38 9.53 7.44 5.83
N TYR A 39 8.24 7.13 5.99
CA TYR A 39 7.64 6.80 7.28
C TYR A 39 7.85 5.31 7.54
N ILE A 40 8.46 4.99 8.67
CA ILE A 40 8.73 3.61 9.10
C ILE A 40 7.97 3.36 10.39
N THR A 41 7.21 2.27 10.42
CA THR A 41 6.69 1.70 11.67
C THR A 41 7.29 0.33 11.89
N TYR A 42 7.56 0.02 13.14
CA TYR A 42 8.13 -1.24 13.56
C TYR A 42 7.37 -1.78 14.75
N VAL A 43 7.10 -3.09 14.73
CA VAL A 43 6.58 -3.85 15.87
C VAL A 43 7.45 -5.10 16.02
N ASN A 44 7.88 -5.38 17.24
CA ASN A 44 8.73 -6.49 17.63
C ASN A 44 8.16 -7.09 18.92
N ILE A 45 7.44 -8.19 18.78
CA ILE A 45 6.81 -8.84 19.92
C ILE A 45 6.87 -10.35 19.76
N SER A 46 7.32 -11.03 20.82
CA SER A 46 7.68 -12.44 20.80
C SER A 46 8.66 -12.74 19.67
N ASP A 47 8.26 -13.57 18.69
CA ASP A 47 9.05 -13.94 17.52
C ASP A 47 8.53 -13.26 16.23
N LEU A 48 7.60 -12.30 16.32
CA LEU A 48 7.07 -11.55 15.18
C LEU A 48 7.70 -10.16 15.13
N GLN A 49 8.32 -9.86 14.01
CA GLN A 49 8.77 -8.51 13.66
C GLN A 49 8.01 -8.05 12.42
N MET A 50 7.35 -6.90 12.52
CA MET A 50 6.68 -6.23 11.42
C MET A 50 7.38 -4.91 11.15
N ILE A 51 7.74 -4.69 9.89
CA ILE A 51 8.28 -3.44 9.38
C ILE A 51 7.33 -2.95 8.31
N TYR A 52 6.83 -1.74 8.45
CA TYR A 52 6.12 -1.05 7.39
C TYR A 52 6.89 0.17 6.96
N VAL A 53 6.90 0.42 5.65
CA VAL A 53 7.55 1.57 5.05
C VAL A 53 6.62 2.20 4.03
N GLY A 54 6.34 3.48 4.22
CA GLY A 54 5.61 4.28 3.25
C GLY A 54 6.41 5.51 2.81
N LEU A 55 6.41 5.81 1.50
CA LEU A 55 7.09 6.99 0.98
C LEU A 55 6.31 8.25 1.36
N ASN A 56 6.98 9.21 2.00
CA ASN A 56 6.40 10.51 2.33
C ASN A 56 6.59 11.50 1.18
N ASN A 57 7.85 11.72 0.78
CA ASN A 57 8.21 12.54 -0.38
C ASN A 57 9.66 12.30 -0.82
N ILE A 58 9.97 12.73 -2.04
CA ILE A 58 11.32 12.76 -2.61
C ILE A 58 11.61 14.19 -3.07
N THR A 59 12.84 14.67 -2.91
CA THR A 59 13.30 15.92 -3.55
C THR A 59 14.72 15.75 -4.08
N TYR A 60 15.05 16.48 -5.16
CA TYR A 60 16.37 16.47 -5.82
C TYR A 60 17.05 17.85 -5.86
N ASP A 61 16.34 18.88 -5.42
CA ASP A 61 16.72 20.29 -5.51
C ASP A 61 16.33 21.09 -4.25
N GLU A 62 15.73 20.44 -3.24
CA GLU A 62 15.19 21.03 -2.01
C GLU A 62 13.99 21.99 -2.21
N GLU A 63 13.58 22.23 -3.46
CA GLU A 63 12.51 23.17 -3.82
C GLU A 63 11.27 22.43 -4.32
N SER A 64 11.46 21.32 -5.04
CA SER A 64 10.42 20.49 -5.63
C SER A 64 10.30 19.17 -4.87
N TYR A 65 9.09 18.85 -4.41
CA TYR A 65 8.79 17.61 -3.71
C TYR A 65 7.88 16.72 -4.55
N LEU A 66 8.24 15.44 -4.63
CA LEU A 66 7.52 14.40 -5.33
C LEU A 66 6.92 13.40 -4.35
N THR A 67 5.59 13.29 -4.34
CA THR A 67 4.84 12.43 -3.42
C THR A 67 4.18 11.27 -4.17
N ILE A 68 4.88 10.14 -4.24
CA ILE A 68 4.36 8.91 -4.85
C ILE A 68 3.88 7.97 -3.73
N PRO A 69 2.61 7.54 -3.73
CA PRO A 69 2.13 6.48 -2.87
C PRO A 69 2.88 5.19 -3.12
N MET A 70 3.67 4.80 -2.14
CA MET A 70 4.43 3.56 -2.14
C MET A 70 4.37 3.00 -0.74
N GLN A 71 3.85 1.78 -0.62
CA GLN A 71 3.60 1.12 0.66
C GLN A 71 4.16 -0.29 0.62
N SER A 72 5.00 -0.60 1.60
CA SER A 72 5.66 -1.90 1.74
C SER A 72 5.49 -2.39 3.16
N LEU A 73 4.98 -3.61 3.30
CA LEU A 73 4.91 -4.34 4.56
C LEU A 73 5.86 -5.53 4.49
N ILE A 74 6.67 -5.71 5.52
CA ILE A 74 7.56 -6.85 5.71
C ILE A 74 7.24 -7.47 7.07
N LEU A 75 6.97 -8.77 7.07
CA LEU A 75 6.83 -9.58 8.28
C LEU A 75 8.01 -10.55 8.34
N HIS A 76 8.66 -10.63 9.50
CA HIS A 76 9.60 -11.68 9.85
C HIS A 76 9.03 -12.44 11.04
N TYR A 77 8.91 -13.75 10.94
CA TYR A 77 8.43 -14.58 12.03
C TYR A 77 8.88 -16.03 11.92
N LYS A 78 8.59 -16.79 12.97
CA LYS A 78 8.75 -18.24 13.00
C LYS A 78 7.45 -18.94 12.65
N THR A 79 7.50 -19.93 11.76
CA THR A 79 6.32 -20.69 11.32
C THR A 79 5.67 -21.48 12.45
N GLU A 80 4.35 -21.64 12.38
CA GLU A 80 3.52 -22.27 13.41
C GLU A 80 3.97 -23.68 13.83
N ASN A 81 4.30 -24.55 12.87
CA ASN A 81 4.51 -25.98 13.13
C ASN A 81 5.99 -26.34 13.25
N SER A 82 6.84 -25.68 12.47
CA SER A 82 8.27 -26.02 12.37
C SER A 82 9.20 -24.96 12.99
N SER A 83 8.65 -23.83 13.46
CA SER A 83 9.41 -22.71 14.05
C SER A 83 10.56 -22.22 13.17
N ARG A 84 10.33 -22.17 11.85
CA ARG A 84 11.32 -21.75 10.86
C ARG A 84 11.20 -20.27 10.56
N ASP A 85 12.31 -19.59 10.36
CA ASP A 85 12.30 -18.19 9.94
C ASP A 85 11.69 -18.05 8.54
N VAL A 86 10.72 -17.14 8.44
CA VAL A 86 10.11 -16.72 7.19
C VAL A 86 10.08 -15.20 7.13
N LEU A 87 10.33 -14.68 5.93
CA LEU A 87 9.99 -13.32 5.55
C LEU A 87 8.80 -13.33 4.59
N VAL A 88 7.83 -12.46 4.84
CA VAL A 88 6.75 -12.14 3.91
C VAL A 88 6.80 -10.67 3.60
N SER A 89 6.70 -10.31 2.32
CA SER A 89 6.62 -8.93 1.83
C SER A 89 5.33 -8.76 1.04
N SER A 90 4.57 -7.69 1.32
CA SER A 90 3.42 -7.24 0.52
C SER A 90 3.64 -5.79 0.11
N ASN A 91 3.45 -5.49 -1.17
CA ASN A 91 3.76 -4.16 -1.72
C ASN A 91 2.64 -3.67 -2.61
N PHE A 92 2.16 -2.46 -2.32
CA PHE A 92 1.31 -1.71 -3.24
C PHE A 92 2.12 -1.34 -4.49
N LEU A 93 1.62 -1.72 -5.65
CA LEU A 93 2.29 -1.45 -6.91
C LEU A 93 1.71 -0.24 -7.64
N MET A 94 0.39 -0.21 -7.84
CA MET A 94 -0.28 0.87 -8.56
C MET A 94 -1.80 0.78 -8.49
N LEU A 95 -2.46 1.88 -8.89
CA LEU A 95 -3.81 1.82 -9.45
C LEU A 95 -3.72 1.48 -10.94
N LEU A 96 -4.63 0.62 -11.38
CA LEU A 96 -4.76 0.20 -12.78
C LEU A 96 -6.21 0.40 -13.22
N ALA A 97 -6.40 1.32 -14.15
CA ALA A 97 -7.69 1.54 -14.79
C ALA A 97 -7.78 0.67 -16.04
N PHE A 98 -8.99 0.20 -16.35
CA PHE A 98 -9.21 -0.67 -17.50
C PHE A 98 -10.63 -0.59 -18.03
N ASN A 99 -10.85 -1.07 -19.25
CA ASN A 99 -12.18 -1.47 -19.68
C ASN A 99 -12.11 -2.79 -20.46
N ASP A 100 -13.15 -3.61 -20.26
CA ASP A 100 -13.25 -4.91 -20.91
C ASP A 100 -13.41 -4.72 -22.43
N THR A 101 -12.78 -5.59 -23.19
CA THR A 101 -13.01 -5.71 -24.64
C THR A 101 -13.87 -6.94 -24.94
N ALA A 102 -14.24 -7.12 -26.22
CA ALA A 102 -14.93 -8.34 -26.66
C ALA A 102 -14.08 -9.63 -26.45
N ASN A 103 -12.77 -9.48 -26.25
CA ASN A 103 -11.82 -10.58 -26.11
C ASN A 103 -11.26 -10.72 -24.69
N SER A 104 -11.81 -10.01 -23.70
CA SER A 104 -11.38 -10.14 -22.29
C SER A 104 -11.41 -11.61 -21.88
N LEU A 105 -10.29 -12.07 -21.33
CA LEU A 105 -10.13 -13.41 -20.78
C LEU A 105 -10.80 -13.50 -19.39
N TYR A 106 -10.77 -12.40 -18.64
CA TYR A 106 -11.29 -12.30 -17.29
C TYR A 106 -12.25 -11.11 -17.18
N PRO A 107 -13.52 -11.27 -17.54
CA PRO A 107 -14.50 -10.20 -17.45
C PRO A 107 -14.47 -9.53 -16.07
N ASN A 108 -14.50 -8.20 -16.04
CA ASN A 108 -14.43 -7.40 -14.82
C ASN A 108 -13.11 -7.43 -14.03
N SER A 109 -12.02 -7.90 -14.63
CA SER A 109 -10.68 -7.80 -14.07
C SER A 109 -9.69 -7.52 -15.20
N PRO A 110 -8.75 -6.57 -15.06
CA PRO A 110 -7.90 -6.16 -16.16
C PRO A 110 -7.07 -7.34 -16.65
N ASP A 111 -7.06 -7.64 -17.94
CA ASP A 111 -6.20 -8.66 -18.54
C ASP A 111 -5.49 -8.17 -19.80
N MET A 112 -4.64 -9.03 -20.38
CA MET A 112 -3.79 -8.66 -21.52
C MET A 112 -4.56 -8.30 -22.80
N ASN A 113 -5.86 -8.62 -22.89
CA ASN A 113 -6.73 -8.28 -24.02
C ASN A 113 -7.57 -7.02 -23.78
N ASP A 114 -7.41 -6.36 -22.64
CA ASP A 114 -8.16 -5.15 -22.29
C ASP A 114 -7.40 -3.87 -22.69
N ASN A 115 -8.12 -2.73 -22.69
CA ASN A 115 -7.43 -1.45 -22.68
C ASN A 115 -7.02 -1.14 -21.24
N LEU A 116 -5.73 -0.92 -21.01
CA LEU A 116 -5.18 -0.73 -19.67
C LEU A 116 -4.48 0.62 -19.55
N TRP A 117 -4.70 1.28 -18.43
CA TRP A 117 -4.02 2.52 -18.07
C TRP A 117 -3.50 2.46 -16.65
N SER A 118 -2.21 2.64 -16.49
CA SER A 118 -1.52 2.49 -15.22
C SER A 118 -1.13 3.85 -14.62
N SER A 119 -1.31 4.03 -13.31
CA SER A 119 -0.97 5.27 -12.61
C SER A 119 0.44 5.22 -12.03
N PHE A 120 1.37 6.07 -12.49
CA PHE A 120 2.79 5.98 -12.07
C PHE A 120 3.45 7.25 -11.58
N SER A 121 2.84 8.41 -11.80
CA SER A 121 3.41 9.66 -11.33
C SER A 121 2.36 10.37 -10.52
N MET A 122 2.54 10.27 -9.21
CA MET A 122 1.80 11.08 -8.29
C MET A 122 2.76 12.14 -7.77
N GLY A 123 2.47 13.42 -8.04
CA GLY A 123 3.20 14.57 -7.47
C GLY A 123 4.46 15.11 -8.16
N ALA A 124 4.67 15.04 -9.49
CA ALA A 124 5.69 15.91 -10.17
C ALA A 124 5.36 17.42 -9.96
N ASP A 125 5.87 18.43 -10.67
CA ASP A 125 5.16 19.73 -10.77
C ASP A 125 4.99 20.08 -12.25
N LEU A 126 3.75 20.20 -12.72
CA LEU A 126 3.44 20.51 -14.13
C LEU A 126 2.96 21.94 -14.30
N SER A 127 3.00 22.77 -13.25
CA SER A 127 2.66 24.20 -13.32
C SER A 127 3.45 24.92 -14.42
N SER A 128 4.69 24.48 -14.70
CA SER A 128 5.53 25.01 -15.77
C SER A 128 5.11 24.58 -17.19
N LEU A 129 4.25 23.56 -17.33
CA LEU A 129 3.79 23.06 -18.63
C LEU A 129 2.49 23.74 -19.09
N ASN A 130 1.70 24.32 -18.18
CA ASN A 130 0.59 25.25 -18.43
C ASN A 130 0.00 25.72 -17.09
N GLU A 131 -0.41 27.00 -16.96
CA GLU A 131 -1.13 27.51 -15.78
C GLU A 131 -2.49 26.81 -15.56
N THR A 132 -2.98 26.06 -16.55
CA THR A 132 -4.25 25.31 -16.49
C THR A 132 -4.11 23.85 -16.06
N PHE A 133 -2.90 23.30 -15.94
CA PHE A 133 -2.70 21.94 -15.43
C PHE A 133 -2.78 21.93 -13.90
N PRO A 134 -3.17 20.82 -13.26
CA PRO A 134 -3.23 20.76 -11.81
C PRO A 134 -1.83 21.04 -11.24
N ALA A 135 -1.78 21.93 -10.24
CA ALA A 135 -0.62 21.97 -9.36
C ALA A 135 -0.51 20.59 -8.72
N LEU A 136 0.62 19.94 -8.93
CA LEU A 136 0.87 18.60 -8.44
C LEU A 136 1.34 18.68 -6.98
N ASN A 137 0.45 19.15 -6.13
CA ASN A 137 0.72 19.50 -4.74
C ASN A 137 0.29 18.37 -3.78
N SER A 138 0.50 17.11 -4.18
CA SER A 138 0.10 15.96 -3.38
C SER A 138 0.78 16.00 -2.01
N GLN A 139 -0.03 15.93 -0.96
CA GLN A 139 0.43 16.00 0.42
C GLN A 139 0.30 14.64 1.08
N THR A 140 1.21 14.36 2.01
CA THR A 140 1.19 13.15 2.81
C THR A 140 0.86 13.49 4.26
N GLU A 141 -0.08 12.76 4.83
CA GLU A 141 -0.42 12.76 6.25
C GLU A 141 -0.06 11.40 6.84
N ILE A 142 0.66 11.42 7.97
CA ILE A 142 1.03 10.22 8.72
C ILE A 142 -0.08 9.90 9.71
N ILE A 143 -0.56 8.65 9.68
CA ILE A 143 -1.41 8.10 10.73
C ILE A 143 -0.47 7.40 11.73
N PRO A 144 -0.32 7.96 12.95
CA PRO A 144 0.72 7.53 13.87
C PRO A 144 0.46 6.10 14.37
N LEU A 145 1.54 5.36 14.63
CA LEU A 145 1.47 4.05 15.25
C LEU A 145 0.88 4.17 16.66
N THR A 146 -0.21 3.45 16.88
CA THR A 146 -0.88 3.30 18.17
C THR A 146 -1.07 1.83 18.47
N HIS A 147 -1.33 1.49 19.74
CA HIS A 147 -1.55 0.11 20.15
C HIS A 147 -2.53 0.01 21.32
N SER A 148 -3.16 -1.15 21.44
CA SER A 148 -4.02 -1.51 22.58
C SER A 148 -3.21 -1.68 23.87
N THR A 149 -3.87 -1.54 25.03
CA THR A 149 -3.22 -1.68 26.33
C THR A 149 -2.62 -3.07 26.58
N ASP A 150 -3.27 -4.11 26.04
CA ASP A 150 -2.82 -5.51 26.14
C ASP A 150 -1.69 -5.87 25.17
N LYS A 151 -1.29 -4.94 24.28
CA LYS A 151 -0.28 -5.17 23.24
C LYS A 151 -0.62 -6.36 22.33
N LEU A 152 -1.90 -6.50 21.98
CA LEU A 152 -2.34 -7.47 20.99
C LEU A 152 -2.83 -6.81 19.70
N GLN A 153 -2.96 -5.48 19.67
CA GLN A 153 -3.40 -4.73 18.49
C GLN A 153 -2.55 -3.49 18.25
N TRP A 154 -2.20 -3.23 16.99
CA TRP A 154 -1.51 -2.03 16.53
C TRP A 154 -2.21 -1.44 15.32
N TYR A 155 -2.28 -0.11 15.27
CA TYR A 155 -2.90 0.63 14.17
C TYR A 155 -2.00 1.76 13.68
N TRP A 156 -1.82 1.86 12.36
CA TRP A 156 -1.04 2.91 11.69
C TRP A 156 -1.48 3.07 10.24
N GLY A 157 -0.89 4.02 9.52
CA GLY A 157 -1.12 4.17 8.09
C GLY A 157 -0.58 5.46 7.51
N MET A 158 -0.94 5.73 6.26
CA MET A 158 -0.64 6.96 5.56
C MET A 158 -1.80 7.37 4.67
N LYS A 159 -2.02 8.67 4.58
CA LYS A 159 -3.02 9.28 3.73
C LYS A 159 -2.35 10.26 2.77
N TYR A 160 -2.56 10.06 1.49
CA TYR A 160 -2.11 10.98 0.45
C TYR A 160 -3.31 11.82 0.01
N THR A 161 -3.22 13.14 0.06
CA THR A 161 -4.32 14.05 -0.34
C THR A 161 -3.90 14.92 -1.51
N ASN A 162 -4.89 15.48 -2.22
CA ASN A 162 -4.65 16.18 -3.49
C ASN A 162 -3.79 15.32 -4.43
N LEU A 163 -4.13 14.03 -4.48
CA LEU A 163 -3.32 13.05 -5.17
C LEU A 163 -3.51 13.22 -6.67
N THR A 164 -2.53 13.78 -7.35
CA THR A 164 -2.55 13.80 -8.81
C THR A 164 -1.99 12.49 -9.32
N ALA A 165 -2.52 11.90 -10.38
CA ALA A 165 -2.01 10.69 -10.99
C ALA A 165 -1.86 10.86 -12.51
N VAL A 166 -0.69 10.52 -13.04
CA VAL A 166 -0.45 10.44 -14.49
C VAL A 166 -0.70 9.01 -14.97
N TRP A 167 -1.50 8.87 -16.02
CA TRP A 167 -1.96 7.60 -16.56
C TRP A 167 -1.31 7.30 -17.90
N TRP A 168 -0.73 6.10 -17.99
CA TRP A 168 -0.04 5.61 -19.17
C TRP A 168 -0.74 4.38 -19.72
N GLU A 169 -1.01 4.38 -21.03
CA GLU A 169 -1.50 3.18 -21.71
C GLU A 169 -0.44 2.08 -21.62
N THR A 170 -0.83 0.89 -21.15
CA THR A 170 0.09 -0.19 -20.80
C THR A 170 -0.35 -1.51 -21.45
N ASP A 171 0.58 -2.36 -21.84
CA ASP A 171 0.37 -3.75 -22.23
C ASP A 171 1.07 -4.64 -21.18
N ILE A 172 0.31 -5.59 -20.63
CA ILE A 172 0.75 -6.53 -19.59
C ILE A 172 0.89 -7.96 -20.14
N SER A 173 0.92 -8.16 -21.45
CA SER A 173 1.23 -9.45 -22.04
C SER A 173 2.66 -9.86 -21.69
N PRO A 174 2.90 -11.05 -21.12
CA PRO A 174 4.25 -11.52 -20.85
C PRO A 174 5.15 -11.61 -22.11
N ALA A 175 4.54 -11.74 -23.30
CA ALA A 175 5.26 -11.82 -24.57
C ALA A 175 5.48 -10.44 -25.23
N ASN A 176 4.70 -9.42 -24.85
CA ASN A 176 4.71 -8.10 -25.47
C ASN A 176 4.43 -6.98 -24.43
N HIS A 177 5.16 -6.99 -23.33
CA HIS A 177 5.02 -5.97 -22.29
C HIS A 177 5.53 -4.62 -22.82
N THR A 178 4.72 -3.57 -22.71
CA THR A 178 5.15 -2.23 -23.10
C THR A 178 4.25 -1.17 -22.47
N TYR A 179 4.62 0.10 -22.63
CA TYR A 179 3.75 1.22 -22.34
C TYR A 179 3.94 2.32 -23.38
N ASN A 180 2.88 3.11 -23.58
CA ASN A 180 2.96 4.30 -24.40
C ASN A 180 3.69 5.40 -23.62
N ASN A 181 4.78 5.94 -24.16
CA ASN A 181 5.57 7.00 -23.53
C ASN A 181 4.92 8.40 -23.62
N LYS A 182 3.67 8.50 -24.05
CA LYS A 182 2.83 9.70 -23.98
C LYS A 182 1.67 9.50 -22.99
N PRO A 183 1.47 10.37 -21.98
CA PRO A 183 0.39 10.19 -21.03
C PRO A 183 -0.97 10.24 -21.72
N ARG A 184 -1.89 9.37 -21.30
CA ARG A 184 -3.29 9.40 -21.77
C ARG A 184 -4.18 10.25 -20.90
N ALA A 185 -3.87 10.34 -19.62
CA ALA A 185 -4.60 11.22 -18.72
C ALA A 185 -3.77 11.73 -17.55
N ILE A 186 -4.24 12.81 -16.95
CA ILE A 186 -3.88 13.24 -15.60
C ILE A 186 -5.18 13.30 -14.81
N THR A 187 -5.21 12.78 -13.60
CA THR A 187 -6.38 12.89 -12.71
C THR A 187 -6.00 13.45 -11.36
N THR A 188 -6.92 14.09 -10.64
CA THR A 188 -6.72 14.44 -9.24
C THR A 188 -7.79 13.77 -8.38
N TYR A 189 -7.36 13.12 -7.30
CA TYR A 189 -8.20 12.48 -6.30
C TYR A 189 -8.20 13.27 -4.99
N ASP A 190 -9.27 13.14 -4.22
CA ASP A 190 -9.35 13.66 -2.86
C ASP A 190 -8.30 13.00 -1.96
N GLU A 191 -8.19 11.67 -2.04
CA GLU A 191 -7.20 10.92 -1.28
C GLU A 191 -6.81 9.57 -1.91
N LEU A 192 -5.69 9.02 -1.46
CA LEU A 192 -5.41 7.60 -1.42
C LEU A 192 -4.91 7.29 -0.01
N THR A 193 -5.65 6.47 0.73
CA THR A 193 -5.34 6.20 2.13
C THR A 193 -5.13 4.72 2.33
N PHE A 194 -4.07 4.36 3.07
CA PHE A 194 -3.77 3.00 3.50
C PHE A 194 -3.72 2.99 5.01
N THR A 195 -4.52 2.12 5.63
CA THR A 195 -4.50 1.91 7.07
C THR A 195 -4.35 0.44 7.38
N TYR A 196 -3.61 0.16 8.43
CA TYR A 196 -3.22 -1.18 8.81
C TYR A 196 -3.61 -1.41 10.26
N ASN A 197 -4.21 -2.56 10.52
CA ASN A 197 -4.50 -3.04 11.87
C ASN A 197 -3.91 -4.43 12.05
N LEU A 198 -2.81 -4.53 12.79
CA LEU A 198 -2.19 -5.80 13.18
C LEU A 198 -2.85 -6.30 14.46
N THR A 199 -3.44 -7.48 14.41
CA THR A 199 -4.02 -8.19 15.55
C THR A 199 -3.27 -9.50 15.78
N LEU A 200 -2.85 -9.75 17.02
CA LEU A 200 -2.23 -10.99 17.44
C LEU A 200 -3.25 -11.86 18.16
N SER A 201 -3.29 -13.13 17.80
CA SER A 201 -4.13 -14.14 18.43
C SER A 201 -3.23 -15.31 18.86
N PRO A 202 -2.63 -15.24 20.06
CA PRO A 202 -1.67 -16.25 20.52
C PRO A 202 -2.28 -17.65 20.66
N ASP A 203 -3.55 -17.71 21.07
CA ASP A 203 -4.37 -18.91 21.17
C ASP A 203 -4.59 -19.59 19.82
N MET A 204 -4.80 -18.79 18.77
CA MET A 204 -4.98 -19.27 17.39
C MET A 204 -3.67 -19.38 16.61
N ARG A 205 -2.53 -19.01 17.21
CA ARG A 205 -1.21 -18.95 16.55
C ARG A 205 -1.20 -18.14 15.25
N ARG A 206 -1.88 -16.99 15.29
CA ARG A 206 -2.05 -16.11 14.13
C ARG A 206 -1.64 -14.68 14.42
N ALA A 207 -1.06 -14.04 13.41
CA ALA A 207 -0.97 -12.60 13.31
C ALA A 207 -1.78 -12.18 12.08
N THR A 208 -2.85 -11.43 12.30
CA THR A 208 -3.75 -10.97 11.24
C THR A 208 -3.55 -9.48 11.02
N LEU A 209 -3.24 -9.10 9.80
CA LEU A 209 -3.15 -7.72 9.38
C LEU A 209 -4.36 -7.39 8.50
N THR A 210 -5.25 -6.53 8.97
CA THR A 210 -6.29 -5.95 8.12
C THR A 210 -5.75 -4.69 7.50
N GLU A 211 -5.71 -4.65 6.17
CA GLU A 211 -5.47 -3.43 5.41
C GLU A 211 -6.82 -2.84 5.00
N ASN A 212 -6.96 -1.53 5.09
CA ASN A 212 -8.07 -0.79 4.50
C ASN A 212 -7.49 0.26 3.57
N HIS A 213 -7.94 0.24 2.32
CA HIS A 213 -7.62 1.25 1.33
C HIS A 213 -8.84 2.10 0.96
N ILE A 214 -8.59 3.41 0.84
CA ILE A 214 -9.56 4.37 0.33
C ILE A 214 -9.01 4.96 -0.96
N ILE A 215 -9.71 4.77 -2.08
CA ILE A 215 -9.48 5.55 -3.30
C ILE A 215 -10.49 6.69 -3.24
N GLY A 216 -10.03 7.92 -3.02
CA GLY A 216 -10.88 9.10 -2.91
C GLY A 216 -11.60 9.43 -4.21
N LYS A 217 -12.57 10.34 -4.13
CA LYS A 217 -13.29 10.81 -5.32
C LYS A 217 -12.35 11.53 -6.28
N MET A 218 -12.48 11.23 -7.58
CA MET A 218 -11.83 11.95 -8.66
C MET A 218 -12.49 13.32 -8.82
N ARG A 219 -11.71 14.38 -8.62
CA ARG A 219 -12.16 15.77 -8.81
C ARG A 219 -11.98 16.24 -10.24
N ASP A 220 -10.86 15.88 -10.83
CA ASP A 220 -10.45 16.37 -12.12
C ASP A 220 -9.84 15.25 -12.98
N LEU A 221 -10.09 15.33 -14.28
CA LEU A 221 -9.52 14.46 -15.30
C LEU A 221 -9.14 15.30 -16.54
N TRP A 222 -7.86 15.34 -16.87
CA TRP A 222 -7.37 15.82 -18.16
C TRP A 222 -7.14 14.62 -19.05
N SER A 223 -7.91 14.49 -20.13
CA SER A 223 -7.77 13.41 -21.12
C SER A 223 -7.06 13.95 -22.35
N PHE A 224 -6.00 13.26 -22.79
CA PHE A 224 -5.18 13.64 -23.94
C PHE A 224 -5.47 12.73 -25.13
N TRP A 225 -6.00 13.28 -26.21
CA TRP A 225 -6.20 12.52 -27.46
C TRP A 225 -5.01 12.61 -28.40
N ASP A 226 -4.19 13.67 -28.32
CA ASP A 226 -2.98 13.83 -29.14
C ASP A 226 -1.94 14.74 -28.47
N TRP A 227 -0.67 14.47 -28.76
CA TRP A 227 0.50 15.20 -28.31
C TRP A 227 1.25 15.72 -29.55
N PHE A 228 0.79 16.85 -30.08
CA PHE A 228 1.57 17.71 -30.98
C PHE A 228 2.49 18.61 -30.13
N ILE A 229 3.11 19.65 -30.70
CA ILE A 229 3.95 20.64 -29.97
C ILE A 229 3.24 21.17 -28.70
N ILE A 230 1.90 21.22 -28.69
CA ILE A 230 1.06 21.51 -27.52
C ILE A 230 0.06 20.34 -27.36
N PRO A 231 -0.16 19.81 -26.14
CA PRO A 231 -1.13 18.75 -25.93
C PRO A 231 -2.56 19.23 -26.20
N PHE A 232 -3.32 18.41 -26.93
CA PHE A 232 -4.75 18.59 -27.06
C PHE A 232 -5.46 17.80 -25.98
N TYR A 233 -6.22 18.50 -25.15
CA TYR A 233 -6.88 17.91 -24.00
C TYR A 233 -8.30 18.44 -23.78
N ASN A 234 -9.11 17.59 -23.17
CA ASN A 234 -10.32 17.99 -22.46
C ASN A 234 -10.10 17.83 -20.96
N HIS A 235 -10.57 18.79 -20.18
CA HIS A 235 -10.59 18.77 -18.72
C HIS A 235 -12.02 18.54 -18.24
N TYR A 236 -12.26 17.44 -17.54
CA TYR A 236 -13.53 17.10 -16.92
C TYR A 236 -13.44 17.34 -15.41
N ASN A 237 -14.47 17.94 -14.84
CA ASN A 237 -14.64 18.06 -13.39
C ASN A 237 -16.12 17.87 -13.01
N SER A 238 -16.50 18.22 -11.77
CA SER A 238 -17.88 18.07 -11.27
C SER A 238 -18.92 18.97 -11.96
N THR A 239 -18.48 19.95 -12.76
CA THR A 239 -19.35 20.96 -13.39
C THR A 239 -19.46 20.84 -14.91
N GLY A 240 -18.64 20.00 -15.53
CA GLY A 240 -18.68 19.74 -16.97
C GLY A 240 -17.29 19.50 -17.58
N CYS A 241 -17.25 19.60 -18.91
CA CYS A 241 -16.07 19.40 -19.73
C CYS A 241 -15.59 20.74 -20.31
N TYR A 242 -14.29 20.97 -20.24
CA TYR A 242 -13.63 22.22 -20.60
C TYR A 242 -12.49 21.95 -21.57
N ARG A 243 -12.28 22.88 -22.50
CA ARG A 243 -11.15 22.88 -23.43
C ARG A 243 -10.47 24.24 -23.38
N TYR A 244 -9.21 24.25 -22.97
CA TYR A 244 -8.43 25.48 -22.76
C TYR A 244 -9.20 26.53 -21.94
N GLY A 245 -9.85 26.09 -20.84
CA GLY A 245 -10.64 26.93 -19.94
C GLY A 245 -12.08 27.24 -20.39
N ASN A 246 -12.47 26.90 -21.62
CA ASN A 246 -13.82 27.15 -22.13
C ASN A 246 -14.68 25.90 -21.97
N LYS A 247 -15.86 26.03 -21.35
CA LYS A 247 -16.82 24.91 -21.22
C LYS A 247 -17.33 24.50 -22.59
N VAL A 248 -17.22 23.22 -22.93
CA VAL A 248 -17.64 22.64 -24.21
C VAL A 248 -18.82 21.68 -24.08
N SER A 249 -19.05 21.11 -22.90
CA SER A 249 -20.24 20.31 -22.59
C SER A 249 -20.53 20.27 -21.09
N ASP A 250 -21.72 19.81 -20.72
CA ASP A 250 -22.11 19.53 -19.33
C ASP A 250 -21.66 18.14 -18.84
N GLU A 251 -20.95 17.36 -19.67
CA GLU A 251 -20.43 16.04 -19.28
C GLU A 251 -19.41 16.19 -18.15
N THR A 252 -19.72 15.64 -16.98
CA THR A 252 -18.85 15.68 -15.81
C THR A 252 -17.77 14.60 -15.87
N VAL A 253 -16.81 14.66 -14.95
CA VAL A 253 -15.82 13.58 -14.77
C VAL A 253 -16.47 12.22 -14.51
N HIS A 254 -17.57 12.19 -13.75
CA HIS A 254 -18.29 10.96 -13.43
C HIS A 254 -19.01 10.39 -14.66
N ASP A 255 -19.62 11.27 -15.46
CA ASP A 255 -20.24 10.89 -16.73
C ASP A 255 -19.19 10.34 -17.69
N PHE A 256 -18.02 10.98 -17.81
CA PHE A 256 -16.94 10.51 -18.67
C PHE A 256 -16.48 9.09 -18.30
N ILE A 257 -16.20 8.82 -17.02
CA ILE A 257 -15.78 7.49 -16.55
C ILE A 257 -16.85 6.44 -16.88
N GLN A 258 -18.13 6.76 -16.61
CA GLN A 258 -19.24 5.85 -16.84
C GLN A 258 -19.49 5.60 -18.34
N ASN A 259 -19.49 6.65 -19.17
CA ASN A 259 -19.72 6.58 -20.61
C ASN A 259 -18.63 5.78 -21.33
N ASN A 260 -17.39 5.85 -20.83
CA ASN A 260 -16.25 5.10 -21.36
C ASN A 260 -16.04 3.73 -20.69
N GLN A 261 -16.96 3.34 -19.78
CA GLN A 261 -16.94 2.07 -19.06
C GLN A 261 -15.62 1.80 -18.35
N ILE A 262 -14.98 2.86 -17.84
CA ILE A 262 -13.68 2.76 -17.16
C ILE A 262 -13.88 2.20 -15.76
N LYS A 263 -13.17 1.12 -15.47
CA LYS A 263 -13.12 0.42 -14.18
C LYS A 263 -11.80 0.73 -13.48
N MET A 264 -11.71 0.39 -12.20
CA MET A 264 -10.53 0.63 -11.38
C MET A 264 -10.06 -0.69 -10.75
N SER A 265 -8.77 -0.79 -10.47
CA SER A 265 -8.20 -1.90 -9.71
C SER A 265 -6.97 -1.45 -8.93
N ILE A 266 -6.66 -2.20 -7.88
CA ILE A 266 -5.38 -2.12 -7.18
C ILE A 266 -4.55 -3.35 -7.57
N VAL A 267 -3.27 -3.11 -7.83
CA VAL A 267 -2.29 -4.16 -8.09
C VAL A 267 -1.32 -4.24 -6.93
N GLU A 268 -1.13 -5.45 -6.43
CA GLU A 268 -0.20 -5.76 -5.35
C GLU A 268 0.63 -6.98 -5.70
N PHE A 269 1.81 -7.07 -5.11
CA PHE A 269 2.60 -8.27 -5.21
C PHE A 269 3.17 -8.70 -3.87
N GLN A 270 3.32 -10.01 -3.75
CA GLN A 270 3.75 -10.69 -2.54
C GLN A 270 4.96 -11.56 -2.79
N LYS A 271 5.83 -11.60 -1.80
CA LYS A 271 6.99 -12.49 -1.78
C LYS A 271 7.15 -13.12 -0.41
N CYS A 272 7.19 -14.44 -0.36
CA CYS A 272 7.66 -15.18 0.79
C CYS A 272 9.09 -15.68 0.55
N VAL A 273 9.90 -15.68 1.61
CA VAL A 273 11.28 -16.13 1.58
C VAL A 273 11.53 -16.96 2.84
N MET A 274 12.04 -18.17 2.66
CA MET A 274 12.57 -19.04 3.72
C MET A 274 14.01 -19.38 3.41
N LEU A 275 14.87 -19.67 4.39
CA LEU A 275 16.29 -20.00 4.10
C LEU A 275 16.45 -21.26 3.23
N ASN A 276 15.83 -22.35 3.66
CA ASN A 276 16.17 -23.70 3.19
C ASN A 276 15.11 -24.35 2.30
N LEU A 277 14.00 -23.66 2.03
CA LEU A 277 12.89 -24.16 1.24
C LEU A 277 12.44 -23.12 0.22
N ASN A 278 11.81 -23.59 -0.85
CA ASN A 278 11.03 -22.72 -1.71
C ASN A 278 9.60 -22.63 -1.19
N THR A 279 8.89 -21.68 -1.76
CA THR A 279 7.50 -21.39 -1.46
C THR A 279 6.69 -21.44 -2.75
N HIS A 280 5.44 -21.85 -2.62
CA HIS A 280 4.46 -21.75 -3.70
C HIS A 280 3.13 -21.27 -3.14
N SER A 281 2.32 -20.67 -4.00
CA SER A 281 1.01 -20.15 -3.64
C SER A 281 -0.09 -20.97 -4.29
N GLU A 282 -1.17 -21.21 -3.55
CA GLU A 282 -2.36 -21.92 -4.02
C GLU A 282 -3.61 -21.08 -3.77
N ALA A 283 -4.57 -21.16 -4.70
CA ALA A 283 -5.91 -20.60 -4.48
C ALA A 283 -6.73 -21.48 -3.53
N ASP A 284 -7.93 -21.02 -3.18
CA ASP A 284 -8.85 -21.73 -2.28
C ASP A 284 -9.35 -23.08 -2.82
N ASP A 285 -9.18 -23.35 -4.11
CA ASP A 285 -9.46 -24.63 -4.77
C ASP A 285 -8.24 -25.57 -4.83
N GLY A 286 -7.11 -25.21 -4.19
CA GLY A 286 -5.87 -25.98 -4.13
C GLY A 286 -5.05 -25.93 -5.42
N GLN A 287 -5.40 -25.07 -6.38
CA GLN A 287 -4.64 -24.92 -7.62
C GLN A 287 -3.48 -23.95 -7.41
N ASN A 288 -2.32 -24.29 -7.96
CA ASN A 288 -1.14 -23.43 -7.91
C ASN A 288 -1.39 -22.11 -8.66
N VAL A 289 -1.14 -21.00 -7.98
CA VAL A 289 -1.27 -19.64 -8.50
C VAL A 289 0.05 -18.85 -8.53
N THR A 290 1.18 -19.51 -8.28
CA THR A 290 2.51 -18.93 -8.43
C THR A 290 2.77 -18.56 -9.89
N ASP A 291 2.93 -17.27 -10.17
CA ASP A 291 3.16 -16.73 -11.52
C ASP A 291 2.15 -17.23 -12.57
N THR A 292 0.86 -17.28 -12.21
CA THR A 292 -0.21 -17.65 -13.16
C THR A 292 -1.32 -16.61 -13.22
N ASP A 293 -1.97 -16.50 -14.39
CA ASP A 293 -3.21 -15.76 -14.53
C ASP A 293 -4.39 -16.69 -14.16
N ARG A 294 -5.11 -16.35 -13.09
CA ARG A 294 -6.28 -17.12 -12.64
C ARG A 294 -7.20 -16.29 -11.75
N SER A 295 -8.50 -16.44 -11.91
CA SER A 295 -9.48 -15.93 -10.93
C SER A 295 -9.30 -16.58 -9.56
N VAL A 296 -9.45 -15.79 -8.51
CA VAL A 296 -9.40 -16.22 -7.11
C VAL A 296 -10.71 -15.83 -6.45
N ASN A 297 -11.34 -16.78 -5.75
CA ASN A 297 -12.60 -16.52 -5.07
C ASN A 297 -12.37 -16.04 -3.64
N LYS A 298 -11.67 -16.85 -2.83
CA LYS A 298 -11.64 -16.62 -1.38
C LYS A 298 -10.30 -16.19 -0.83
N SER A 299 -9.22 -16.84 -1.26
CA SER A 299 -7.90 -16.60 -0.70
C SER A 299 -6.78 -17.12 -1.60
N ILE A 300 -5.58 -16.60 -1.34
CA ILE A 300 -4.31 -17.14 -1.83
C ILE A 300 -3.52 -17.53 -0.58
N ALA A 301 -3.15 -18.80 -0.48
CA ALA A 301 -2.34 -19.33 0.60
C ALA A 301 -0.94 -19.67 0.09
N THR A 302 0.10 -19.25 0.81
CA THR A 302 1.47 -19.63 0.52
C THR A 302 1.91 -20.77 1.43
N TYR A 303 2.51 -21.79 0.82
CA TYR A 303 3.03 -22.99 1.47
C TYR A 303 4.54 -23.09 1.26
N ALA A 304 5.22 -23.73 2.21
CA ALA A 304 6.55 -24.28 1.99
C ALA A 304 6.48 -25.52 1.10
N ASP A 305 7.58 -25.88 0.44
CA ASP A 305 7.70 -27.11 -0.36
C ASP A 305 7.35 -28.41 0.40
N ASP A 306 7.39 -28.39 1.74
CA ASP A 306 7.02 -29.54 2.58
C ASP A 306 5.54 -29.52 3.05
N GLY A 307 4.75 -28.57 2.54
CA GLY A 307 3.31 -28.45 2.79
C GLY A 307 2.93 -27.64 4.02
N GLU A 308 3.88 -27.07 4.78
CA GLU A 308 3.54 -26.15 5.87
C GLU A 308 2.90 -24.87 5.29
N LYS A 309 1.69 -24.53 5.76
CA LYS A 309 1.06 -23.25 5.43
C LYS A 309 1.75 -22.12 6.18
N ILE A 310 2.18 -21.10 5.45
CA ILE A 310 3.00 -20.01 5.97
C ILE A 310 2.18 -18.75 6.12
N PHE A 311 1.46 -18.39 5.05
CA PHE A 311 0.79 -17.11 4.91
C PHE A 311 -0.49 -17.26 4.09
N GLU A 312 -1.45 -16.38 4.32
CA GLU A 312 -2.69 -16.33 3.55
C GLU A 312 -3.15 -14.89 3.33
N THR A 313 -3.49 -14.57 2.09
CA THR A 313 -4.22 -13.37 1.71
C THR A 313 -5.69 -13.74 1.50
N GLY A 314 -6.57 -13.21 2.34
CA GLY A 314 -8.00 -13.45 2.31
C GLY A 314 -8.77 -12.32 1.64
N PHE A 315 -9.57 -12.69 0.64
CA PHE A 315 -10.50 -11.81 -0.07
C PHE A 315 -11.95 -12.05 0.34
N SER A 316 -12.27 -13.27 0.80
CA SER A 316 -13.63 -13.68 1.19
C SER A 316 -14.23 -12.89 2.36
N ALA A 317 -13.38 -12.40 3.27
CA ALA A 317 -13.83 -11.57 4.39
C ALA A 317 -14.41 -10.23 3.91
N LYS A 318 -14.04 -9.78 2.70
CA LYS A 318 -14.47 -8.54 2.06
C LYS A 318 -14.56 -8.71 0.54
N GLU A 319 -15.43 -9.60 0.06
CA GLU A 319 -15.73 -9.77 -1.38
C GLU A 319 -16.47 -8.56 -1.99
N THR A 320 -16.65 -7.50 -1.20
CA THR A 320 -17.40 -6.32 -1.59
C THR A 320 -16.69 -5.04 -1.17
N TYR A 321 -16.92 -3.98 -1.93
CA TYR A 321 -16.45 -2.63 -1.65
C TYR A 321 -17.63 -1.68 -1.58
N LYS A 322 -17.44 -0.57 -0.87
CA LYS A 322 -18.39 0.55 -0.89
C LYS A 322 -17.99 1.49 -2.01
N LEU A 323 -18.93 1.82 -2.88
CA LEU A 323 -18.80 2.92 -3.84
C LEU A 323 -19.74 4.05 -3.41
N TYR A 324 -19.17 5.20 -3.07
CA TYR A 324 -19.94 6.36 -2.65
C TYR A 324 -20.62 7.06 -3.83
N ASN A 325 -21.67 7.82 -3.55
CA ASN A 325 -22.27 8.71 -4.54
C ASN A 325 -21.43 10.00 -4.70
N PRO A 326 -21.59 10.77 -5.80
CA PRO A 326 -20.82 12.00 -6.01
C PRO A 326 -20.94 13.04 -4.89
N ALA A 327 -22.08 13.04 -4.19
CA ALA A 327 -22.38 13.92 -3.06
C ALA A 327 -21.74 13.48 -1.73
N GLU A 328 -21.13 12.29 -1.67
CA GLU A 328 -20.55 11.68 -0.46
C GLU A 328 -21.55 11.51 0.70
N THR A 329 -22.85 11.44 0.42
CA THR A 329 -23.91 11.31 1.44
C THR A 329 -24.35 9.87 1.69
N GLY A 330 -23.90 8.94 0.86
CA GLY A 330 -24.23 7.52 0.95
C GLY A 330 -23.42 6.68 -0.02
N TYR A 331 -23.54 5.36 0.10
CA TYR A 331 -22.82 4.40 -0.72
C TYR A 331 -23.70 3.23 -1.15
N THR A 332 -23.28 2.57 -2.22
CA THR A 332 -23.78 1.27 -2.67
C THR A 332 -22.67 0.25 -2.52
N VAL A 333 -23.03 -0.99 -2.18
CA VAL A 333 -22.08 -2.10 -2.04
C VAL A 333 -22.06 -2.91 -3.34
N TYR A 334 -20.86 -3.19 -3.84
CA TYR A 334 -20.63 -3.96 -5.07
C TYR A 334 -19.62 -5.06 -4.82
N ASN A 335 -19.68 -6.14 -5.60
CA ASN A 335 -18.71 -7.23 -5.52
C ASN A 335 -17.38 -6.83 -6.15
N THR A 336 -16.27 -7.18 -5.50
CA THR A 336 -14.93 -7.13 -6.09
C THR A 336 -14.70 -8.33 -7.02
N THR A 337 -13.73 -8.23 -7.92
CA THR A 337 -13.22 -9.39 -8.68
C THR A 337 -11.73 -9.51 -8.45
N THR A 338 -11.28 -10.67 -7.94
CA THR A 338 -9.88 -10.91 -7.64
C THR A 338 -9.29 -11.93 -8.59
N ARG A 339 -8.04 -11.69 -9.02
CA ARG A 339 -7.27 -12.65 -9.79
C ARG A 339 -5.79 -12.56 -9.47
N THR A 340 -5.06 -13.64 -9.70
CA THR A 340 -3.60 -13.58 -9.86
C THR A 340 -3.25 -13.23 -11.30
N SER A 341 -2.05 -12.69 -11.50
CA SER A 341 -1.49 -12.48 -12.83
C SER A 341 -0.07 -12.99 -12.98
N ARG A 342 0.31 -13.25 -14.23
CA ARG A 342 1.70 -13.53 -14.60
C ARG A 342 2.57 -12.31 -14.32
N ILE A 343 3.58 -12.52 -13.51
CA ILE A 343 4.55 -11.52 -13.04
C ILE A 343 5.25 -10.87 -14.22
N GLY A 344 5.60 -11.65 -15.24
CA GLY A 344 6.30 -11.16 -16.43
C GLY A 344 5.58 -10.01 -17.15
N GLY A 345 4.25 -9.97 -17.10
CA GLY A 345 3.45 -8.88 -17.68
C GLY A 345 3.69 -7.52 -17.03
N PHE A 346 3.98 -7.51 -15.72
CA PHE A 346 4.24 -6.29 -14.96
C PHE A 346 5.75 -6.08 -14.78
N ALA A 347 6.47 -7.07 -14.25
CA ALA A 347 7.86 -6.93 -13.86
C ALA A 347 8.81 -6.58 -15.02
N GLN A 348 8.46 -6.91 -16.26
CA GLN A 348 9.28 -6.60 -17.43
C GLN A 348 9.07 -5.17 -17.96
N ASN A 349 8.02 -4.46 -17.51
CA ASN A 349 7.83 -3.03 -17.75
C ASN A 349 8.80 -2.16 -16.90
N THR A 350 10.09 -2.47 -16.94
CA THR A 350 11.14 -1.91 -16.06
C THR A 350 11.25 -0.39 -16.11
N ASN A 351 11.06 0.23 -17.27
CA ASN A 351 11.06 1.68 -17.42
C ASN A 351 9.85 2.34 -16.74
N LEU A 352 8.72 1.65 -16.72
CA LEU A 352 7.49 2.11 -16.11
C LEU A 352 7.58 2.03 -14.57
N PHE A 353 8.20 0.97 -14.06
CA PHE A 353 8.38 0.71 -12.64
C PHE A 353 9.72 1.20 -12.06
N VAL A 354 10.50 2.01 -12.78
CA VAL A 354 11.89 2.34 -12.39
C VAL A 354 11.99 2.99 -10.99
N PHE A 355 11.06 3.89 -10.64
CA PHE A 355 11.01 4.51 -9.32
C PHE A 355 10.57 3.52 -8.25
N HIS A 356 9.56 2.69 -8.56
CA HIS A 356 9.08 1.64 -7.68
C HIS A 356 10.19 0.65 -7.32
N MET A 357 10.83 0.08 -8.34
CA MET A 357 11.95 -0.84 -8.18
C MET A 357 13.16 -0.18 -7.50
N GLY A 358 13.44 1.09 -7.81
CA GLY A 358 14.53 1.85 -7.18
C GLY A 358 14.34 2.01 -5.67
N PHE A 359 13.13 2.36 -5.25
CA PHE A 359 12.75 2.42 -3.84
C PHE A 359 12.86 1.04 -3.19
N MET A 360 12.29 -0.01 -3.79
CA MET A 360 12.27 -1.34 -3.16
C MET A 360 13.67 -1.91 -2.86
N LYS A 361 14.70 -1.49 -3.58
CA LYS A 361 16.10 -1.90 -3.33
C LYS A 361 16.64 -1.54 -1.95
N PHE A 362 16.05 -0.59 -1.22
CA PHE A 362 16.48 -0.34 0.17
C PHE A 362 15.81 -1.26 1.19
N LEU A 363 14.64 -1.82 0.89
CA LEU A 363 13.87 -2.64 1.84
C LEU A 363 14.69 -3.78 2.48
N PRO A 364 15.55 -4.51 1.73
CA PRO A 364 16.37 -5.56 2.31
C PRO A 364 17.32 -5.08 3.43
N ILE A 365 17.74 -3.82 3.44
CA ILE A 365 18.58 -3.29 4.53
C ILE A 365 17.83 -3.32 5.86
N LEU A 366 16.52 -3.08 5.84
CA LEU A 366 15.70 -3.14 7.05
C LEU A 366 15.60 -4.57 7.58
N VAL A 367 15.62 -5.56 6.68
CA VAL A 367 15.67 -6.97 7.04
C VAL A 367 16.96 -7.33 7.77
N ALA A 368 18.10 -6.68 7.47
CA ALA A 368 19.35 -6.94 8.20
C ALA A 368 19.24 -6.69 9.71
N HIS A 369 18.29 -5.84 10.13
CA HIS A 369 17.99 -5.59 11.53
C HIS A 369 16.95 -6.55 12.12
N ALA A 370 16.09 -7.15 11.31
CA ALA A 370 15.16 -8.18 11.73
C ALA A 370 15.85 -9.55 11.85
N SER A 371 16.57 -9.95 10.80
CA SER A 371 17.28 -11.22 10.74
C SER A 371 18.49 -11.13 9.80
N HIS A 372 19.69 -11.18 10.41
CA HIS A 372 20.94 -11.13 9.66
C HIS A 372 21.12 -12.34 8.74
N SER A 373 20.63 -13.53 9.14
CA SER A 373 20.69 -14.74 8.32
C SER A 373 19.81 -14.64 7.07
N MET A 374 18.67 -13.94 7.17
CA MET A 374 17.76 -13.74 6.04
C MET A 374 18.17 -12.61 5.10
N TYR A 375 19.05 -11.69 5.55
CA TYR A 375 19.43 -10.50 4.79
C TYR A 375 19.89 -10.79 3.36
N GLN A 376 20.80 -11.77 3.16
CA GLN A 376 21.32 -12.08 1.83
C GLN A 376 20.18 -12.53 0.90
N LYS A 377 19.34 -13.45 1.38
CA LYS A 377 18.21 -13.97 0.59
C LYS A 377 17.16 -12.89 0.32
N ALA A 378 16.90 -12.01 1.30
CA ALA A 378 16.02 -10.86 1.12
C ALA A 378 16.59 -9.86 0.10
N ARG A 379 17.90 -9.57 0.14
CA ARG A 379 18.55 -8.70 -0.84
C ARG A 379 18.40 -9.23 -2.26
N ASP A 380 18.54 -10.54 -2.42
CA ASP A 380 18.56 -11.17 -3.74
C ASP A 380 17.14 -11.38 -4.31
N SER A 381 16.06 -11.27 -3.51
CA SER A 381 14.70 -11.64 -3.93
C SER A 381 13.57 -10.68 -3.53
N LEU A 382 13.64 -10.00 -2.37
CA LEU A 382 12.53 -9.22 -1.81
C LEU A 382 12.29 -7.90 -2.54
N ALA A 383 13.35 -7.33 -3.14
CA ALA A 383 13.28 -6.12 -3.95
C ALA A 383 13.01 -6.38 -5.44
N GLU A 384 13.02 -7.65 -5.86
CA GLU A 384 12.90 -8.04 -7.26
C GLU A 384 11.48 -8.53 -7.55
N MET A 385 10.65 -7.67 -8.16
CA MET A 385 9.27 -8.02 -8.53
C MET A 385 9.21 -9.27 -9.42
N SER A 386 10.22 -9.49 -10.26
CA SER A 386 10.35 -10.68 -11.11
C SER A 386 10.45 -11.99 -10.33
N GLN A 387 10.76 -11.91 -9.03
CA GLN A 387 10.83 -13.05 -8.13
C GLN A 387 9.63 -13.13 -7.19
N ALA A 388 8.57 -12.33 -7.37
CA ALA A 388 7.37 -12.43 -6.57
C ALA A 388 6.82 -13.87 -6.56
N ASP A 389 6.19 -14.28 -5.47
CA ASP A 389 5.47 -15.56 -5.45
C ASP A 389 4.09 -15.39 -6.09
N CYS A 390 3.50 -14.21 -5.93
CA CYS A 390 2.20 -13.90 -6.48
C CYS A 390 2.10 -12.40 -6.78
N LEU A 391 1.48 -12.07 -7.92
CA LEU A 391 0.94 -10.75 -8.19
C LEU A 391 -0.58 -10.93 -8.26
N TYR A 392 -1.32 -10.19 -7.44
CA TYR A 392 -2.78 -10.22 -7.46
C TYR A 392 -3.36 -8.84 -7.72
N ILE A 393 -4.55 -8.88 -8.29
CA ILE A 393 -5.30 -7.72 -8.72
C ILE A 393 -6.66 -7.81 -8.06
N VAL A 394 -7.03 -6.75 -7.35
CA VAL A 394 -8.38 -6.55 -6.83
C VAL A 394 -9.05 -5.50 -7.71
N ALA A 395 -10.02 -5.93 -8.51
CA ALA A 395 -10.77 -5.07 -9.40
C ALA A 395 -12.10 -4.62 -8.79
N TYR A 396 -12.48 -3.39 -9.11
CA TYR A 396 -13.74 -2.73 -8.79
C TYR A 396 -14.54 -2.54 -10.10
N PRO A 397 -15.41 -3.50 -10.45
CA PRO A 397 -16.02 -3.55 -11.77
C PRO A 397 -17.04 -2.45 -12.05
N VAL A 398 -17.55 -1.83 -10.99
CA VAL A 398 -18.49 -0.71 -11.05
C VAL A 398 -17.77 0.49 -10.48
N TYR A 399 -17.42 1.42 -11.36
CA TYR A 399 -16.71 2.61 -10.97
C TYR A 399 -17.20 3.79 -11.80
N ASN A 400 -17.29 4.95 -11.15
CA ASN A 400 -17.78 6.19 -11.75
C ASN A 400 -16.92 7.38 -11.30
N GLY A 401 -15.69 7.15 -10.84
CA GLY A 401 -14.84 8.21 -10.29
C GLY A 401 -15.17 8.61 -8.84
N CYS A 402 -16.13 7.96 -8.17
CA CYS A 402 -16.44 8.24 -6.77
C CYS A 402 -15.59 7.40 -5.81
N ARG A 403 -15.62 7.79 -4.52
CA ARG A 403 -14.82 7.17 -3.48
C ARG A 403 -15.10 5.68 -3.33
N ILE A 404 -14.03 4.89 -3.22
CA ILE A 404 -14.04 3.46 -2.91
C ILE A 404 -13.47 3.25 -1.50
N GLU A 405 -14.10 2.36 -0.72
CA GLU A 405 -13.52 1.79 0.50
C GLU A 405 -13.54 0.26 0.41
N HIS A 406 -12.40 -0.39 0.65
CA HIS A 406 -12.28 -1.85 0.68
C HIS A 406 -11.11 -2.32 1.56
N ASP A 407 -11.28 -3.49 2.20
CA ASP A 407 -10.39 -3.96 3.28
C ASP A 407 -9.89 -5.42 3.10
N PRO A 408 -8.78 -5.70 2.39
CA PRO A 408 -8.23 -7.06 2.36
C PRO A 408 -7.64 -7.49 3.72
N ILE A 409 -7.53 -8.81 3.93
CA ILE A 409 -6.97 -9.39 5.16
C ILE A 409 -5.76 -10.26 4.85
N TYR A 410 -4.65 -10.03 5.54
CA TYR A 410 -3.48 -10.90 5.55
C TYR A 410 -3.40 -11.68 6.85
N THR A 411 -3.03 -12.96 6.79
CA THR A 411 -2.86 -13.81 7.96
C THR A 411 -1.52 -14.54 7.88
N ALA A 412 -0.67 -14.31 8.86
CA ALA A 412 0.55 -15.08 9.09
C ALA A 412 0.29 -16.18 10.14
N TYR A 413 0.78 -17.39 9.87
CA TYR A 413 0.70 -18.54 10.76
C TYR A 413 2.00 -18.64 11.57
N VAL A 414 1.95 -18.19 12.82
CA VAL A 414 3.13 -17.85 13.62
C VAL A 414 3.25 -18.73 14.84
N SER A 415 4.48 -19.12 15.21
CA SER A 415 4.74 -19.66 16.54
C SER A 415 4.99 -18.51 17.51
N PHE A 416 4.16 -18.38 18.55
CA PHE A 416 4.45 -17.47 19.65
C PHE A 416 5.24 -18.22 20.73
N THR A 417 6.45 -17.76 21.04
CA THR A 417 7.01 -17.97 22.38
C THR A 417 6.25 -17.08 23.35
N GLU A 418 5.77 -17.67 24.46
CA GLU A 418 4.87 -17.08 25.48
C GLU A 418 4.80 -15.55 25.41
N VAL A 419 3.69 -15.01 24.88
CA VAL A 419 3.44 -13.56 24.98
C VAL A 419 3.38 -13.27 26.47
N PRO A 420 4.23 -12.37 27.01
CA PRO A 420 4.25 -12.13 28.44
C PRO A 420 2.83 -11.79 28.89
N GLU A 421 2.25 -12.63 29.75
CA GLU A 421 0.96 -12.34 30.38
C GLU A 421 1.13 -10.99 31.07
N PHE A 422 0.62 -9.92 30.47
CA PHE A 422 0.53 -8.65 31.16
C PHE A 422 -0.54 -8.84 32.24
N PRO A 423 -0.17 -8.81 33.54
CA PRO A 423 -1.16 -9.03 34.57
C PRO A 423 -2.12 -7.84 34.55
N ALA A 424 -3.30 -8.05 33.95
CA ALA A 424 -4.43 -7.13 34.05
C ALA A 424 -4.79 -6.81 35.52
N SER A 425 -4.31 -7.64 36.46
CA SER A 425 -4.44 -7.51 37.90
C SER A 425 -3.50 -6.47 38.56
N ALA A 426 -2.45 -5.97 37.88
CA ALA A 426 -1.50 -5.01 38.47
C ALA A 426 -1.97 -3.54 38.41
N LEU A 427 -2.96 -3.20 37.58
CA LEU A 427 -3.48 -1.83 37.46
C LEU A 427 -4.59 -1.48 38.48
N LEU A 428 -5.30 -2.48 39.01
CA LEU A 428 -6.36 -2.30 40.00
C LEU A 428 -5.89 -1.78 41.38
N PRO A 429 -4.75 -2.23 41.95
CA PRO A 429 -4.27 -1.69 43.23
C PRO A 429 -3.72 -0.25 43.11
N LEU A 430 -3.14 0.13 41.98
CA LEU A 430 -2.61 1.49 41.75
C LEU A 430 -3.73 2.54 41.58
N LEU A 431 -4.85 2.16 40.96
CA LEU A 431 -6.05 3.00 40.89
C LEU A 431 -6.74 3.16 42.27
N MET A 432 -6.72 2.13 43.12
CA MET A 432 -7.26 2.22 44.48
C MET A 432 -6.42 3.12 45.39
N VAL A 433 -5.08 3.07 45.29
CA VAL A 433 -4.19 3.93 46.09
C VAL A 433 -4.32 5.40 45.68
N SER A 434 -4.45 5.70 44.39
CA SER A 434 -4.63 7.07 43.89
C SER A 434 -5.99 7.67 44.26
N VAL A 435 -7.07 6.89 44.22
CA VAL A 435 -8.40 7.33 44.68
C VAL A 435 -8.42 7.59 46.20
N ILE A 436 -7.77 6.74 47.01
CA ILE A 436 -7.66 6.96 48.46
C ILE A 436 -6.86 8.22 48.79
N LEU A 437 -5.77 8.50 48.07
CA LEU A 437 -4.97 9.71 48.25
C LEU A 437 -5.75 10.99 47.87
N ILE A 438 -6.56 10.95 46.80
CA ILE A 438 -7.42 12.07 46.39
C ILE A 438 -8.53 12.33 47.41
N ILE A 439 -9.14 11.28 47.98
CA ILE A 439 -10.16 11.41 49.04
C ILE A 439 -9.55 11.96 50.34
N LEU A 440 -8.33 11.55 50.69
CA LEU A 440 -7.62 12.08 51.86
C LEU A 440 -7.20 13.55 51.67
N TYR A 441 -6.81 13.94 50.45
CA TYR A 441 -6.42 15.31 50.14
C TYR A 441 -7.62 16.27 50.08
N THR A 442 -8.76 15.82 49.57
CA THR A 442 -10.00 16.62 49.50
C THR A 442 -10.67 16.78 50.88
N LYS A 443 -10.61 15.78 51.77
CA LYS A 443 -11.11 15.94 53.16
C LYS A 443 -10.32 16.94 54.01
N ARG A 444 -9.05 17.24 53.67
CA ARG A 444 -8.23 18.23 54.39
C ARG A 444 -8.53 19.69 54.05
N LYS A 445 -9.35 19.98 53.02
CA LYS A 445 -9.75 21.33 52.63
C LYS A 445 -11.23 21.61 52.91
N THR A 446 -11.67 21.41 54.14
CA THR A 446 -12.85 22.14 54.64
C THR A 446 -12.39 23.50 55.19
N PRO A 447 -12.85 24.63 54.65
CA PRO A 447 -12.45 25.95 55.13
C PRO A 447 -13.06 26.20 56.51
N ARG A 448 -12.25 26.68 57.46
CA ARG A 448 -12.75 27.24 58.72
C ARG A 448 -13.66 28.43 58.40
N PRO A 449 -14.83 28.55 59.04
CA PRO A 449 -15.70 29.71 58.86
C PRO A 449 -14.98 30.97 59.36
N LYS A 450 -15.02 32.03 58.55
CA LYS A 450 -14.60 33.37 58.96
C LYS A 450 -15.69 33.96 59.86
N ASN A 451 -15.31 34.43 61.04
CA ASN A 451 -16.08 35.41 61.81
C ASN A 451 -16.01 36.78 61.13
#